data_AF-A0A7S3F800-F1
#
_entry.id   AF-A0A7S3F800-F1
#
_cell.length_a   1.000
_cell.length_b   1.000
_cell.length_c   1.000
_cell.angle_alpha   90.00
_cell.angle_beta   90.00
_cell.angle_gamma   90.00
#
_symmetry.space_group_name_H-M   'P 1'
#
loop_
_entity.id
_entity.type
_entity.pdbx_description
1 polymer ?
#
loop_
_entity_poly.entity_id
_entity_poly.type
_entity_poly.pdbx_seq_one_letter_code
_entity_poly.pdbx_strand_id
1 'polypeptide(L)'
;SKYGSPLNGTRLSGESRVLSTGDRVKLGQTEFSVQQLPLVLCASGLRGVEKGVVDRAMADLGVSLVAQWSTDVTHLIMTHVSFTPKLLTALASAVPVVTPEWVRLLAARRQLNEKPPDPDAFPPSVPSTEGSQASQMGGISQSVGVRQETRRHLFAGWDIVWLPKAMGTGAAANDMKTSELLLLMGARELPWANHGDTATFLQECIGKGVRFLLPESDADAASECALA
;
A
#
# COMPACT_ATOMS: atom_id res chain seq x y z
N SER A 1 -11.41 24.63 -35.93
CA SER A 1 -10.60 25.85 -35.63
C SER A 1 -9.91 26.32 -36.90
N LYS A 2 -9.85 27.64 -37.15
CA LYS A 2 -9.15 28.24 -38.31
C LYS A 2 -7.65 27.88 -38.38
N TYR A 3 -7.02 27.57 -37.25
CA TYR A 3 -5.58 27.32 -37.14
C TYR A 3 -5.19 25.84 -37.04
N GLY A 4 -6.18 24.94 -36.94
CA GLY A 4 -5.97 23.53 -36.62
C GLY A 4 -5.48 23.31 -35.17
N SER A 5 -5.30 22.03 -34.81
CA SER A 5 -4.77 21.60 -33.51
C SER A 5 -3.65 20.57 -33.75
N PRO A 6 -2.36 20.95 -33.66
CA PRO A 6 -1.27 20.01 -33.73
C PRO A 6 -1.21 19.10 -32.49
N LEU A 7 -0.91 17.82 -32.72
CA LEU A 7 -0.51 16.84 -31.72
C LEU A 7 0.95 16.44 -32.01
N ASN A 8 1.85 16.67 -31.06
CA ASN A 8 3.29 16.37 -31.22
C ASN A 8 3.89 16.94 -32.52
N GLY A 9 3.49 18.17 -32.88
CA GLY A 9 3.92 18.84 -34.11
C GLY A 9 3.19 18.41 -35.39
N THR A 10 2.37 17.35 -35.35
CA THR A 10 1.60 16.86 -36.51
C THR A 10 0.17 17.40 -36.47
N ARG A 11 -0.33 17.98 -37.56
CA ARG A 11 -1.72 18.44 -37.64
C ARG A 11 -2.69 17.25 -37.58
N LEU A 12 -3.71 17.35 -36.72
CA LEU A 12 -4.81 16.39 -36.68
C LEU A 12 -5.67 16.49 -37.94
N SER A 13 -6.04 15.33 -38.52
CA SER A 13 -6.76 15.19 -39.79
C SER A 13 -8.29 15.30 -39.67
N GLY A 14 -8.81 15.79 -38.54
CA GLY A 14 -10.25 15.89 -38.27
C GLY A 14 -10.88 14.63 -37.65
N GLU A 15 -10.12 13.55 -37.51
CA GLU A 15 -10.53 12.36 -36.77
C GLU A 15 -10.26 12.50 -35.27
N SER A 16 -11.08 11.83 -34.44
CA SER A 16 -10.84 11.74 -33.00
C SER A 16 -9.56 10.95 -32.72
N ARG A 17 -8.72 11.45 -31.80
CA ARG A 17 -7.52 10.74 -31.35
C ARG A 17 -7.51 10.64 -29.83
N VAL A 18 -7.13 9.46 -29.36
CA VAL A 18 -6.84 9.22 -27.94
C VAL A 18 -5.47 9.80 -27.63
N LEU A 19 -5.39 10.59 -26.57
CA LEU A 19 -4.16 11.20 -26.09
C LEU A 19 -3.48 10.29 -25.07
N SER A 20 -2.16 10.32 -25.03
CA SER A 20 -1.33 9.60 -24.07
C SER A 20 -0.53 10.57 -23.19
N THR A 21 -0.15 10.12 -22.00
CA THR A 21 0.81 10.85 -21.17
C THR A 21 2.07 11.18 -21.97
N GLY A 22 2.49 12.45 -21.91
CA GLY A 22 3.63 12.99 -22.66
C GLY A 22 3.26 13.69 -23.97
N ASP A 23 2.04 13.50 -24.48
CA ASP A 23 1.60 14.19 -25.68
C ASP A 23 1.57 15.71 -25.48
N ARG A 24 1.96 16.45 -26.52
CA ARG A 24 1.88 17.90 -26.60
C ARG A 24 0.80 18.32 -27.56
N VAL A 25 -0.22 18.99 -27.05
CA VAL A 25 -1.35 19.50 -27.82
C VAL A 25 -1.25 21.01 -27.92
N LYS A 26 -1.28 21.55 -29.14
CA LYS A 26 -1.35 23.00 -29.35
C LYS A 26 -2.77 23.39 -29.74
N LEU A 27 -3.40 24.26 -28.96
CA LEU A 27 -4.73 24.81 -29.24
C LEU A 27 -4.60 26.33 -29.44
N GLY A 28 -4.68 26.76 -30.70
CA GLY A 28 -4.40 28.16 -31.05
C GLY A 28 -2.93 28.51 -30.81
N GLN A 29 -2.66 29.44 -29.90
CA GLN A 29 -1.30 29.84 -29.51
C GLN A 29 -0.78 29.12 -28.26
N THR A 30 -1.65 28.44 -27.52
CA THR A 30 -1.29 27.79 -26.24
C THR A 30 -0.88 26.34 -26.47
N GLU A 31 0.22 25.93 -25.84
CA GLU A 31 0.70 24.55 -25.82
C GLU A 31 0.38 23.91 -24.48
N PHE A 32 -0.12 22.67 -24.53
CA PHE A 32 -0.50 21.86 -23.37
C PHE A 32 0.26 20.55 -23.41
N SER A 33 0.72 20.07 -22.25
CA SER A 33 1.25 18.72 -22.10
C SER A 33 0.23 17.83 -21.40
N VAL A 34 -0.04 16.67 -21.97
CA VAL A 34 -0.92 15.67 -21.39
C VAL A 34 -0.14 14.91 -20.32
N GLN A 35 -0.69 14.85 -19.11
CA GLN A 35 -0.15 14.09 -17.99
C GLN A 35 -1.29 13.34 -17.33
N GLN A 36 -1.14 12.03 -17.15
CA GLN A 36 -2.07 11.22 -16.38
C GLN A 36 -1.52 10.99 -14.99
N LEU A 37 -2.24 11.46 -13.97
CA LEU A 37 -1.95 11.10 -12.59
C LEU A 37 -2.66 9.76 -12.31
N PRO A 38 -1.92 8.68 -11.97
CA PRO A 38 -2.56 7.41 -11.63
C PRO A 38 -3.38 7.58 -10.35
N LEU A 39 -4.63 7.12 -10.40
CA LEU A 39 -5.54 7.14 -9.25
C LEU A 39 -6.21 5.77 -9.14
N VAL A 40 -5.56 4.87 -8.41
CA VAL A 40 -6.07 3.54 -8.11
C VAL A 40 -6.46 3.50 -6.64
N LEU A 41 -7.75 3.32 -6.38
CA LEU A 41 -8.33 3.43 -5.04
C LEU A 41 -8.74 2.06 -4.54
N CYS A 42 -8.35 1.71 -3.32
CA CYS A 42 -8.89 0.56 -2.61
C CYS A 42 -9.63 1.03 -1.37
N ALA A 43 -10.63 0.28 -0.90
CA ALA A 43 -11.38 0.62 0.31
C ALA A 43 -11.36 -0.52 1.33
N SER A 44 -11.38 -0.15 2.61
CA SER A 44 -11.56 -1.06 3.74
C SER A 44 -12.62 -0.51 4.69
N GLY A 45 -13.58 -1.36 5.09
CA GLY A 45 -14.57 -1.01 6.11
C GLY A 45 -15.65 0.01 5.71
N LEU A 46 -15.73 0.46 4.44
CA LEU A 46 -16.77 1.39 4.01
C LEU A 46 -18.18 0.77 4.02
N ARG A 47 -19.15 1.45 4.64
CA ARG A 47 -20.56 1.00 4.72
C ARG A 47 -21.53 2.17 4.57
N GLY A 48 -22.78 1.85 4.25
CA GLY A 48 -23.90 2.80 4.29
C GLY A 48 -23.67 4.07 3.49
N VAL A 49 -23.94 5.22 4.13
CA VAL A 49 -23.88 6.56 3.51
C VAL A 49 -22.49 6.87 2.96
N GLU A 50 -21.43 6.48 3.68
CA GLU A 50 -20.05 6.78 3.29
C GLU A 50 -19.68 6.11 1.98
N LYS A 51 -20.08 4.84 1.80
CA LYS A 51 -19.90 4.13 0.53
C LYS A 51 -20.57 4.88 -0.62
N GLY A 52 -21.81 5.34 -0.41
CA GLY A 52 -22.54 6.11 -1.43
C GLY A 52 -21.90 7.45 -1.77
N VAL A 53 -21.25 8.12 -0.80
CA VAL A 53 -20.46 9.34 -1.05
C VAL A 53 -19.24 9.04 -1.91
N VAL A 54 -18.49 7.98 -1.57
CA VAL A 54 -17.29 7.57 -2.31
C VAL A 54 -17.65 7.13 -3.73
N ASP A 55 -18.70 6.31 -3.90
CA ASP A 55 -19.15 5.84 -5.21
C ASP A 55 -19.50 7.00 -6.16
N ARG A 56 -20.20 8.02 -5.66
CA ARG A 56 -20.51 9.23 -6.45
C ARG A 56 -19.26 10.03 -6.80
N ALA A 57 -18.38 10.27 -5.82
CA ALA A 57 -17.15 11.01 -6.04
C ALA A 57 -16.23 10.31 -7.06
N MET A 58 -16.18 8.97 -7.04
CA MET A 58 -15.44 8.19 -8.02
C MET A 58 -16.04 8.25 -9.42
N ALA A 59 -17.37 8.24 -9.53
CA ALA A 59 -18.04 8.41 -10.82
C ALA A 59 -17.71 9.77 -11.45
N ASP A 60 -17.70 10.85 -10.66
CA ASP A 60 -17.29 12.18 -11.11
C ASP A 60 -15.83 12.23 -11.56
N LEU A 61 -14.96 11.43 -10.93
CA LEU A 61 -13.54 11.32 -11.26
C LEU A 61 -13.25 10.33 -12.41
N GLY A 62 -14.24 9.55 -12.86
CA GLY A 62 -14.05 8.51 -13.86
C GLY A 62 -13.16 7.34 -13.39
N VAL A 63 -13.12 7.07 -12.08
CA VAL A 63 -12.32 5.99 -11.48
C VAL A 63 -13.21 4.93 -10.81
N SER A 64 -12.64 3.78 -10.44
CA SER A 64 -13.35 2.70 -9.75
C SER A 64 -12.51 2.13 -8.62
N LEU A 65 -13.17 1.59 -7.59
CA LEU A 65 -12.48 0.86 -6.53
C LEU A 65 -11.95 -0.48 -7.03
N VAL A 66 -10.71 -0.78 -6.71
CA VAL A 66 -10.21 -2.15 -6.80
C VAL A 66 -10.63 -2.94 -5.56
N ALA A 67 -11.25 -4.09 -5.78
CA ALA A 67 -11.75 -4.94 -4.70
C ALA A 67 -10.60 -5.60 -3.92
N GLN A 68 -9.58 -6.06 -4.64
CA GLN A 68 -8.36 -6.67 -4.11
C GLN A 68 -7.22 -5.66 -4.10
N TRP A 69 -6.30 -5.83 -3.15
CA TRP A 69 -5.09 -5.02 -3.12
C TRP A 69 -4.15 -5.41 -4.26
N SER A 70 -3.47 -4.43 -4.86
CA SER A 70 -2.39 -4.61 -5.82
C SER A 70 -1.29 -3.56 -5.60
N THR A 71 -0.12 -3.76 -6.22
CA THR A 71 1.00 -2.81 -6.16
C THR A 71 0.68 -1.45 -6.78
N ASP A 72 -0.32 -1.39 -7.65
CA ASP A 72 -0.74 -0.15 -8.32
C ASP A 72 -1.65 0.72 -7.45
N VAL A 73 -2.13 0.20 -6.30
CA VAL A 73 -2.98 0.95 -5.38
C VAL A 73 -2.24 2.19 -4.89
N THR A 74 -2.83 3.34 -5.15
CA THR A 74 -2.27 4.65 -4.80
C THR A 74 -2.79 5.19 -3.47
N HIS A 75 -4.00 4.81 -3.07
CA HIS A 75 -4.63 5.27 -1.83
C HIS A 75 -5.54 4.17 -1.24
N LEU A 76 -5.52 4.03 0.09
CA LEU A 76 -6.48 3.23 0.83
C LEU A 76 -7.52 4.15 1.47
N ILE A 77 -8.80 3.90 1.21
CA ILE A 77 -9.91 4.66 1.78
C ILE A 77 -10.47 3.92 3.00
N MET A 78 -10.53 4.60 4.13
CA MET A 78 -11.04 4.06 5.38
C MET A 78 -11.50 5.20 6.31
N THR A 79 -12.63 5.03 6.99
CA THR A 79 -13.16 6.05 7.94
C THR A 79 -12.47 5.95 9.29
N HIS A 80 -12.40 4.73 9.83
CA HIS A 80 -11.81 4.44 11.13
C HIS A 80 -10.72 3.40 11.02
N VAL A 81 -9.64 3.57 11.77
CA VAL A 81 -8.55 2.60 11.81
C VAL A 81 -9.07 1.24 12.28
N SER A 82 -8.86 0.23 11.45
CA SER A 82 -9.09 -1.17 11.78
C SER A 82 -7.98 -2.03 11.17
N PHE A 83 -7.41 -2.94 11.95
CA PHE A 83 -6.38 -3.86 11.48
C PHE A 83 -6.96 -4.83 10.45
N THR A 84 -6.78 -4.47 9.20
CA THR A 84 -7.17 -5.27 8.05
C THR A 84 -5.92 -5.57 7.22
N PRO A 85 -5.88 -6.66 6.44
CA PRO A 85 -4.75 -6.94 5.57
C PRO A 85 -4.43 -5.75 4.64
N LYS A 86 -5.46 -5.08 4.10
CA LYS A 86 -5.31 -3.88 3.26
C LYS A 86 -4.63 -2.73 4.00
N LEU A 87 -4.98 -2.51 5.28
CA LEU A 87 -4.31 -1.50 6.09
C LEU A 87 -2.83 -1.85 6.24
N LEU A 88 -2.50 -3.06 6.69
CA LEU A 88 -1.11 -3.47 6.88
C LEU A 88 -0.28 -3.32 5.60
N THR A 89 -0.81 -3.77 4.46
CA THR A 89 -0.12 -3.63 3.17
C THR A 89 0.00 -2.16 2.75
N ALA A 90 -1.00 -1.31 3.00
CA ALA A 90 -0.89 0.12 2.75
C ALA A 90 0.22 0.77 3.58
N LEU A 91 0.30 0.44 4.88
CA LEU A 91 1.32 0.98 5.77
C LEU A 91 2.73 0.53 5.37
N ALA A 92 2.90 -0.78 5.06
CA ALA A 92 4.17 -1.35 4.61
C ALA A 92 4.66 -0.70 3.30
N SER A 93 3.75 -0.52 2.35
CA SER A 93 4.04 0.11 1.05
C SER A 93 4.12 1.65 1.11
N ALA A 94 3.98 2.26 2.28
CA ALA A 94 3.83 3.72 2.46
C ALA A 94 2.78 4.35 1.50
N VAL A 95 1.66 3.65 1.31
CA VAL A 95 0.48 4.16 0.60
C VAL A 95 -0.35 4.98 1.59
N PRO A 96 -0.77 6.21 1.24
CA PRO A 96 -1.58 7.03 2.12
C PRO A 96 -2.93 6.36 2.44
N VAL A 97 -3.33 6.48 3.70
CA VAL A 97 -4.63 6.00 4.18
C VAL A 97 -5.50 7.22 4.45
N VAL A 98 -6.56 7.38 3.68
CA VAL A 98 -7.38 8.59 3.64
C VAL A 98 -8.83 8.33 4.00
N THR A 99 -9.51 9.34 4.51
CA THR A 99 -10.96 9.31 4.73
C THR A 99 -11.74 9.45 3.42
N PRO A 100 -13.03 9.05 3.39
CA PRO A 100 -13.95 9.34 2.28
C PRO A 100 -13.99 10.82 1.85
N GLU A 101 -13.76 11.73 2.80
CA GLU A 101 -13.79 13.18 2.58
C GLU A 101 -12.69 13.65 1.61
N TRP A 102 -11.51 13.04 1.66
CA TRP A 102 -10.44 13.33 0.71
C TRP A 102 -10.88 13.06 -0.73
N VAL A 103 -11.54 11.93 -0.98
CA VAL A 103 -12.05 11.56 -2.31
C VAL A 103 -13.12 12.55 -2.77
N ARG A 104 -14.01 12.97 -1.85
CA ARG A 104 -15.04 13.97 -2.13
C ARG A 104 -14.43 15.31 -2.54
N LEU A 105 -13.43 15.80 -1.82
CA LEU A 105 -12.73 17.06 -2.14
C LEU A 105 -11.93 16.93 -3.45
N LEU A 106 -11.33 15.77 -3.69
CA LEU A 106 -10.64 15.48 -4.94
C LEU A 106 -11.58 15.57 -6.14
N ALA A 107 -12.80 15.04 -6.02
CA ALA A 107 -13.86 15.07 -7.03
C ALA A 107 -14.55 16.43 -7.17
N ALA A 108 -14.56 17.25 -6.11
CA ALA A 108 -15.21 18.55 -6.10
C ALA A 108 -14.44 19.65 -6.84
N ARG A 109 -13.17 19.40 -7.22
CA ARG A 109 -12.36 20.38 -7.96
C ARG A 109 -12.98 20.70 -9.32
N ARG A 110 -12.93 21.96 -9.71
CA ARG A 110 -13.53 22.47 -10.97
C ARG A 110 -12.54 23.26 -11.81
N GLN A 111 -11.46 23.75 -11.22
CA GLN A 111 -10.49 24.60 -11.92
C GLN A 111 -9.19 23.85 -12.17
N LEU A 112 -8.55 24.13 -13.32
CA LEU A 112 -7.28 23.49 -13.72
C LEU A 112 -6.13 23.79 -12.75
N ASN A 113 -6.17 24.94 -12.06
CA ASN A 113 -5.16 25.39 -11.11
C ASN A 113 -5.45 24.96 -9.65
N GLU A 114 -6.60 24.33 -9.37
CA GLU A 114 -6.90 23.82 -8.04
C GLU A 114 -6.01 22.60 -7.74
N LYS A 115 -5.16 22.74 -6.72
CA LYS A 115 -4.26 21.66 -6.29
C LYS A 115 -5.08 20.49 -5.71
N PRO A 116 -4.65 19.24 -5.90
CA PRO A 116 -5.18 18.11 -5.14
C PRO A 116 -5.10 18.35 -3.63
N PRO A 117 -6.12 17.93 -2.85
CA PRO A 117 -6.00 17.89 -1.40
C PRO A 117 -4.84 16.96 -1.02
N ASP A 118 -4.03 17.39 -0.05
CA ASP A 118 -2.96 16.58 0.50
C ASP A 118 -3.54 15.34 1.19
N PRO A 119 -3.23 14.11 0.74
CA PRO A 119 -3.71 12.88 1.38
C PRO A 119 -3.37 12.80 2.87
N ASP A 120 -2.18 13.27 3.27
CA ASP A 120 -1.68 13.16 4.63
C ASP A 120 -2.42 14.10 5.61
N ALA A 121 -3.22 15.05 5.09
CA ALA A 121 -4.11 15.91 5.86
C ALA A 121 -5.47 15.27 6.20
N PHE A 122 -5.76 14.07 5.67
CA PHE A 122 -7.05 13.39 5.88
C PHE A 122 -6.90 11.95 6.43
N PRO A 123 -6.13 11.73 7.53
CA PRO A 123 -5.97 10.39 8.08
C PRO A 123 -7.30 9.86 8.68
N PRO A 124 -7.54 8.54 8.67
CA PRO A 124 -8.67 7.93 9.35
C PRO A 124 -8.62 8.18 10.87
N SER A 125 -9.80 8.28 11.48
CA SER A 125 -9.90 8.45 12.93
C SER A 125 -9.57 7.14 13.64
N VAL A 126 -8.79 7.21 14.72
CA VAL A 126 -8.62 6.06 15.63
C VAL A 126 -9.87 5.98 16.50
N PRO A 127 -10.61 4.85 16.54
CA PRO A 127 -11.80 4.74 17.37
C PRO A 127 -11.42 4.91 18.86
N SER A 128 -11.99 5.92 19.50
CA SER A 128 -11.89 6.14 20.94
C SER A 128 -12.58 4.99 21.66
N THR A 129 -11.80 4.09 22.27
CA THR A 129 -12.38 2.88 22.87
C THR A 129 -12.66 3.10 24.35
N GLU A 130 -13.90 3.46 24.70
CA GLU A 130 -14.47 3.09 25.99
C GLU A 130 -15.13 1.71 25.82
N GLY A 131 -14.42 0.63 26.20
CA GLY A 131 -14.95 -0.75 26.14
C GLY A 131 -13.92 -1.84 25.85
N SER A 132 -14.35 -3.11 25.93
CA SER A 132 -13.51 -4.32 25.97
C SER A 132 -12.64 -4.62 24.73
N GLN A 133 -12.67 -3.80 23.68
CA GLN A 133 -11.72 -3.85 22.55
C GLN A 133 -10.48 -2.95 22.76
N ALA A 134 -10.44 -2.18 23.85
CA ALA A 134 -9.37 -1.25 24.18
C ALA A 134 -8.01 -1.95 24.40
N SER A 135 -8.01 -3.23 24.76
CA SER A 135 -6.79 -4.01 25.00
C SER A 135 -6.04 -4.42 23.73
N GLN A 136 -6.69 -4.43 22.55
CA GLN A 136 -6.03 -4.67 21.26
C GLN A 136 -5.65 -3.39 20.51
N MET A 137 -6.32 -2.27 20.80
CA MET A 137 -6.12 -0.97 20.15
C MET A 137 -5.28 0.01 20.98
N GLY A 138 -5.01 -0.33 22.25
CA GLY A 138 -4.20 0.46 23.17
C GLY A 138 -2.77 0.59 22.63
N GLY A 139 -2.40 1.79 22.17
CA GLY A 139 -1.08 2.10 21.63
C GLY A 139 -1.06 2.47 20.14
N ILE A 140 -2.21 2.41 19.43
CA ILE A 140 -2.26 2.93 18.06
C ILE A 140 -2.16 4.45 18.07
N SER A 141 -1.08 4.98 17.50
CA SER A 141 -0.91 6.42 17.31
C SER A 141 -2.01 6.98 16.40
N GLN A 142 -2.50 8.18 16.72
CA GLN A 142 -3.35 8.95 15.80
C GLN A 142 -2.70 9.18 14.43
N SER A 143 -1.36 9.13 14.38
CA SER A 143 -0.59 9.26 13.14
C SER A 143 -0.48 7.97 12.33
N VAL A 144 -1.13 6.86 12.72
CA VAL A 144 -0.96 5.56 12.04
C VAL A 144 -1.32 5.64 10.55
N GLY A 145 -2.41 6.34 10.22
CA GLY A 145 -2.88 6.49 8.84
C GLY A 145 -2.10 7.52 8.01
N VAL A 146 -1.27 8.34 8.67
CA VAL A 146 -0.36 9.26 7.97
C VAL A 146 0.73 8.45 7.30
N ARG A 147 1.04 8.79 6.04
CA ARG A 147 2.10 8.12 5.30
C ARG A 147 3.44 8.34 5.97
N GLN A 148 4.20 7.26 6.12
CA GLN A 148 5.55 7.28 6.67
C GLN A 148 6.45 6.46 5.76
N GLU A 149 7.27 7.14 4.95
CA GLU A 149 8.19 6.51 4.00
C GLU A 149 9.20 5.59 4.69
N THR A 150 9.55 5.88 5.95
CA THR A 150 10.47 5.05 6.75
C THR A 150 9.97 3.62 6.94
N ARG A 151 8.66 3.35 6.82
CA ARG A 151 8.10 1.98 6.94
C ARG A 151 8.60 1.03 5.86
N ARG A 152 8.91 1.53 4.66
CA ARG A 152 9.49 0.74 3.56
C ARG A 152 10.89 0.21 3.86
N HIS A 153 11.50 0.71 4.92
CA HIS A 153 12.86 0.37 5.32
C HIS A 153 12.93 -0.11 6.77
N LEU A 154 11.80 -0.44 7.38
CA LEU A 154 11.75 -0.89 8.77
C LEU A 154 12.62 -2.12 9.02
N PHE A 155 12.70 -3.01 8.03
CA PHE A 155 13.53 -4.21 8.04
C PHE A 155 14.68 -4.14 7.03
N ALA A 156 15.09 -2.93 6.62
CA ALA A 156 16.24 -2.78 5.73
C ALA A 156 17.50 -3.38 6.35
N GLY A 157 18.16 -4.26 5.60
CA GLY A 157 19.34 -5.01 6.06
C GLY A 157 19.03 -6.22 6.94
N TRP A 158 17.75 -6.56 7.12
CA TRP A 158 17.35 -7.80 7.78
C TRP A 158 17.21 -8.91 6.75
N ASP A 159 17.77 -10.05 7.10
CA ASP A 159 17.71 -11.28 6.33
C ASP A 159 16.71 -12.21 7.01
N ILE A 160 15.64 -12.57 6.30
CA ILE A 160 14.54 -13.36 6.84
C ILE A 160 14.59 -14.74 6.20
N VAL A 161 14.52 -15.76 7.05
CA VAL A 161 14.46 -17.16 6.65
C VAL A 161 13.09 -17.68 7.06
N TRP A 162 12.41 -18.35 6.13
CA TRP A 162 11.20 -19.09 6.41
C TRP A 162 11.56 -20.54 6.72
N LEU A 163 11.34 -20.95 7.96
CA LEU A 163 11.56 -22.33 8.35
C LEU A 163 10.48 -23.24 7.74
N PRO A 164 10.85 -24.41 7.20
CA PRO A 164 9.86 -25.38 6.76
C PRO A 164 9.01 -25.82 7.94
N LYS A 165 7.68 -25.90 7.74
CA LYS A 165 6.77 -26.39 8.78
C LYS A 165 7.14 -27.80 9.21
N ALA A 166 7.14 -28.02 10.53
CA ALA A 166 7.12 -29.37 11.07
C ALA A 166 5.95 -30.14 10.43
N MET A 167 6.25 -31.31 9.87
CA MET A 167 5.28 -32.17 9.19
C MET A 167 4.09 -32.45 10.12
N GLY A 168 2.91 -31.88 9.84
CA GLY A 168 1.65 -32.24 10.53
C GLY A 168 0.84 -31.12 11.19
N THR A 169 1.30 -29.87 11.26
CA THR A 169 0.51 -28.78 11.87
C THR A 169 -0.26 -27.98 10.80
N GLY A 170 -1.58 -28.19 10.75
CA GLY A 170 -2.47 -27.56 9.78
C GLY A 170 -2.68 -26.07 10.05
N ALA A 171 -1.83 -25.21 9.47
CA ALA A 171 -2.08 -23.76 9.40
C ALA A 171 -1.37 -23.14 8.18
N ALA A 172 -1.76 -23.50 6.96
CA ALA A 172 -1.08 -23.08 5.72
C ALA A 172 -1.37 -21.64 5.24
N ALA A 173 -2.26 -20.88 5.88
CA ALA A 173 -2.86 -19.69 5.25
C ALA A 173 -2.26 -18.32 5.65
N ASN A 174 -1.50 -18.22 6.75
CA ASN A 174 -1.06 -16.92 7.29
C ASN A 174 0.40 -16.52 6.97
N ASP A 175 1.21 -17.40 6.38
CA ASP A 175 2.65 -17.15 6.19
C ASP A 175 2.97 -16.30 4.94
N MET A 176 2.27 -16.53 3.82
CA MET A 176 2.53 -15.78 2.57
C MET A 176 2.28 -14.27 2.73
N LYS A 177 1.25 -13.87 3.47
CA LYS A 177 0.94 -12.45 3.66
C LYS A 177 1.94 -11.74 4.57
N THR A 178 2.51 -12.47 5.54
CA THR A 178 3.52 -11.92 6.45
C THR A 178 4.84 -11.72 5.71
N SER A 179 5.24 -12.68 4.87
CA SER A 179 6.45 -12.55 4.05
C SER A 179 6.40 -11.37 3.09
N GLU A 180 5.30 -11.23 2.35
CA GLU A 180 5.09 -10.09 1.46
C GLU A 180 5.20 -8.74 2.19
N LEU A 181 4.62 -8.64 3.40
CA LEU A 181 4.72 -7.42 4.20
C LEU A 181 6.16 -7.09 4.61
N LEU A 182 6.91 -8.09 5.08
CA LEU A 182 8.29 -7.89 5.51
C LEU A 182 9.20 -7.49 4.34
N LEU A 183 8.98 -8.09 3.16
CA LEU A 183 9.67 -7.72 1.92
C LEU A 183 9.33 -6.29 1.48
N LEU A 184 8.06 -5.89 1.56
CA LEU A 184 7.63 -4.51 1.29
C LEU A 184 8.28 -3.49 2.24
N MET A 185 8.64 -3.92 3.45
CA MET A 185 9.33 -3.13 4.47
C MET A 185 10.87 -3.23 4.40
N GLY A 186 11.41 -3.80 3.32
CA GLY A 186 12.83 -3.76 3.00
C GLY A 186 13.65 -4.95 3.51
N ALA A 187 13.01 -5.98 4.03
CA ALA A 187 13.69 -7.24 4.35
C ALA A 187 14.16 -7.94 3.07
N ARG A 188 15.16 -8.81 3.20
CA ARG A 188 15.60 -9.73 2.16
C ARG A 188 15.26 -11.16 2.57
N GLU A 189 14.63 -11.90 1.68
CA GLU A 189 14.42 -13.32 1.90
C GLU A 189 15.72 -14.10 1.60
N LEU A 190 16.15 -14.90 2.57
CA LEU A 190 17.18 -15.90 2.39
C LEU A 190 16.49 -17.24 2.12
N PRO A 191 16.70 -17.84 0.94
CA PRO A 191 16.09 -19.12 0.64
C PRO A 191 16.61 -20.17 1.62
N TRP A 192 15.70 -21.00 2.11
CA TRP A 192 16.08 -22.25 2.77
C TRP A 192 16.80 -23.12 1.75
N ALA A 193 18.12 -23.13 1.79
CA ALA A 193 18.89 -24.16 1.09
C ALA A 193 18.59 -25.51 1.76
N ASN A 194 18.61 -26.62 1.02
CA ASN A 194 18.41 -27.99 1.50
C ASN A 194 19.51 -28.45 2.50
N HIS A 195 19.89 -27.60 3.45
CA HIS A 195 20.58 -27.97 4.67
C HIS A 195 19.62 -28.87 5.44
N GLY A 196 20.09 -30.05 5.83
CA GLY A 196 19.25 -31.10 6.41
C GLY A 196 18.37 -30.59 7.57
N ASP A 197 18.98 -30.41 8.74
CA ASP A 197 18.28 -30.02 9.97
C ASP A 197 18.33 -28.50 10.22
N THR A 198 17.23 -27.96 10.75
CA THR A 198 17.05 -26.55 11.12
C THR A 198 18.12 -26.03 12.06
N ALA A 199 18.57 -26.86 13.00
CA ALA A 199 19.62 -26.48 13.93
C ALA A 199 20.93 -26.11 13.22
N THR A 200 21.33 -26.92 12.23
CA THR A 200 22.59 -26.71 11.49
C THR A 200 22.54 -25.44 10.64
N PHE A 201 21.41 -25.20 9.97
CA PHE A 201 21.22 -23.99 9.17
C PHE A 201 21.21 -22.72 10.03
N LEU A 202 20.53 -22.75 11.17
CA LEU A 202 20.51 -21.63 12.11
C LEU A 202 21.90 -21.34 12.66
N GLN A 203 22.68 -22.37 13.04
CA GLN A 203 24.06 -22.19 13.50
C GLN A 203 24.97 -21.57 12.42
N GLU A 204 24.90 -22.03 11.17
CA GLU A 204 25.67 -21.42 10.07
C GLU A 204 25.33 -19.93 9.88
N CYS A 205 24.04 -19.60 9.95
CA CYS A 205 23.58 -18.24 9.72
C CYS A 205 23.88 -17.34 10.94
N ILE A 206 23.78 -17.84 12.18
CA ILE A 206 24.26 -17.15 13.40
C ILE A 206 25.77 -16.87 13.28
N GLY A 207 26.56 -17.85 12.83
CA GLY A 207 28.00 -17.70 12.60
C GLY A 207 28.37 -16.65 11.56
N LYS A 208 27.45 -16.33 10.64
CA LYS A 208 27.58 -15.25 9.63
C LYS A 208 27.04 -13.89 10.12
N GLY A 209 26.54 -13.81 11.35
CA GLY A 209 25.96 -12.59 11.93
C GLY A 209 24.56 -12.24 11.41
N VAL A 210 23.84 -13.23 10.85
CA VAL A 210 22.47 -13.05 10.35
C VAL A 210 21.52 -12.87 11.54
N ARG A 211 20.58 -11.92 11.42
CA ARG A 211 19.53 -11.68 12.43
C ARG A 211 18.22 -12.26 11.93
N PHE A 212 17.62 -13.15 12.70
CA PHE A 212 16.38 -13.81 12.33
C PHE A 212 15.19 -13.18 13.05
N LEU A 213 14.05 -13.22 12.38
CA LEU A 213 12.74 -13.04 13.00
C LEU A 213 12.05 -14.40 12.95
N LEU A 214 11.84 -15.02 14.11
CA LEU A 214 11.19 -16.33 14.23
C LEU A 214 9.82 -16.16 14.89
N PRO A 215 8.82 -16.96 14.50
CA PRO A 215 7.59 -17.07 15.27
C PRO A 215 7.92 -17.46 16.72
N GLU A 216 7.17 -16.94 17.68
CA GLU A 216 7.40 -17.24 19.11
C GLU A 216 7.33 -18.75 19.41
N SER A 217 6.53 -19.50 18.65
CA SER A 217 6.46 -20.97 18.73
C SER A 217 7.78 -21.68 18.41
N ASP A 218 8.67 -21.02 17.66
CA ASP A 218 9.92 -21.59 17.15
C ASP A 218 11.15 -20.93 17.81
N ALA A 219 10.93 -19.95 18.69
CA ALA A 219 11.99 -19.20 19.38
C ALA A 219 12.79 -20.08 20.35
N ASP A 220 12.16 -21.10 20.95
CA ASP A 220 12.81 -22.05 21.84
C ASP A 220 13.83 -22.92 21.09
N ALA A 221 13.49 -23.38 19.88
CA ALA A 221 14.38 -24.18 19.03
C ALA A 221 15.65 -23.41 18.61
N ALA A 222 15.52 -22.10 18.37
CA ALA A 222 16.67 -21.24 18.06
C ALA A 222 17.51 -20.90 19.29
N SER A 223 16.88 -20.79 20.46
CA SER A 223 17.57 -20.53 21.73
C SER A 223 18.43 -21.72 22.15
N GLU A 224 17.96 -22.94 21.94
CA GLU A 224 18.76 -24.16 22.17
C GLU A 224 19.96 -24.25 21.20
N CYS A 225 19.82 -23.82 19.95
CA CYS A 225 20.92 -23.82 18.98
C CYS A 225 21.99 -22.75 19.21
N ALA A 226 21.62 -21.62 19.83
CA ALA A 226 22.55 -20.53 20.14
C ALA A 226 23.40 -20.78 21.40
N LEU A 227 23.03 -21.77 22.22
CA LEU A 227 23.71 -22.16 23.46
C LEU A 227 24.64 -23.39 23.30
N ALA A 228 24.69 -23.99 22.12
CA ALA A 228 25.55 -25.12 21.76
C ALA A 228 26.69 -24.67 20.84
#